data_AF-A0A1F3KIT8-F1
#
_entry.id   AF-A0A1F3KIT8-F1
#
_cell.length_a   1.000
_cell.length_b   1.000
_cell.length_c   1.000
_cell.angle_alpha   90.00
_cell.angle_beta   90.00
_cell.angle_gamma   90.00
#
_symmetry.space_group_name_H-M   'P 1'
#
loop_
_entity.id
_entity.type
_entity.pdbx_description
1 polymer ?
#
loop_
_entity_poly.entity_id
_entity_poly.type
_entity_poly.pdbx_seq_one_letter_code
_entity_poly.pdbx_strand_id
1 'polypeptide(L)'
;MYLQHYPAKILFALGETIRGNETIHLWLTENGYPEIAAFSNAVRGSSDAEQFLLKTHPSLAALDAAIDNNLKAYLWLKKNNLILYIIFADACRGKQQATDWLKSKNLDIFIHLAGIIRYYRENQYFDYHRKHF
;
A
#
# COMPACT_ATOMS: atom_id res chain seq x y z
N MET A 1 -5.33 -3.11 13.20
CA MET A 1 -5.07 -1.66 13.24
C MET A 1 -5.11 -1.10 11.81
N TYR A 2 -5.38 0.20 11.61
CA TYR A 2 -5.41 0.83 10.28
C TYR A 2 -4.18 1.72 10.06
N LEU A 3 -3.75 1.93 8.80
CA LEU A 3 -2.54 2.70 8.46
C LEU A 3 -2.49 4.07 9.11
N GLN A 4 -3.63 4.77 9.17
CA GLN A 4 -3.73 6.11 9.79
C GLN A 4 -3.46 6.16 11.29
N HIS A 5 -3.44 5.02 11.97
CA HIS A 5 -3.14 4.93 13.40
C HIS A 5 -1.66 4.61 13.68
N TYR A 6 -0.86 4.31 12.65
CA TYR A 6 0.57 4.10 12.82
C TYR A 6 1.29 5.45 12.93
N PRO A 7 2.36 5.52 13.76
CA PRO A 7 3.24 6.69 13.78
C PRO A 7 3.81 6.99 12.39
N ALA A 8 4.00 8.26 12.06
CA ALA A 8 4.56 8.69 10.77
C ALA A 8 5.88 7.97 10.43
N LYS A 9 6.76 7.72 11.43
CA LYS A 9 8.01 6.96 11.24
C LYS A 9 7.79 5.54 10.68
N ILE A 10 6.71 4.86 11.07
CA ILE A 10 6.38 3.51 10.57
C ILE A 10 5.84 3.59 9.15
N LEU A 11 5.07 4.64 8.84
CA LEU A 11 4.62 4.91 7.48
C LEU A 11 5.79 5.27 6.54
N PHE A 12 6.79 6.02 7.02
CA PHE A 12 8.03 6.23 6.26
C PHE A 12 8.81 4.92 6.06
N ALA A 13 8.93 4.10 7.11
CA ALA A 13 9.55 2.79 7.00
C ALA A 13 8.87 1.91 5.94
N LEU A 14 7.53 1.89 5.89
CA LEU A 14 6.77 1.23 4.82
C LEU A 14 7.17 1.72 3.41
N GLY A 15 7.35 3.03 3.24
CA GLY A 15 7.82 3.60 1.97
C GLY A 15 9.19 3.06 1.56
N GLU A 16 10.11 2.96 2.52
CA GLU A 16 11.46 2.43 2.30
C GLU A 16 11.46 0.93 1.96
N THR A 17 10.58 0.13 2.59
CA THR A 17 10.49 -1.31 2.29
C THR A 17 9.91 -1.57 0.90
N ILE A 18 8.98 -0.74 0.42
CA ILE A 18 8.46 -0.79 -0.95
C ILE A 18 9.57 -0.47 -1.96
N ARG A 19 10.48 0.46 -1.62
CA ARG A 19 11.68 0.78 -2.40
C ARG A 19 12.78 -0.30 -2.34
N GLY A 20 12.58 -1.37 -1.56
CA GLY A 20 13.51 -2.48 -1.48
C GLY A 20 14.51 -2.40 -0.32
N ASN A 21 14.30 -1.56 0.69
CA ASN A 21 15.16 -1.54 1.87
C ASN A 21 14.92 -2.78 2.76
N GLU A 22 15.74 -3.81 2.57
CA GLU A 22 15.65 -5.09 3.30
C GLU A 22 15.94 -4.95 4.80
N THR A 23 16.84 -4.05 5.19
CA THR A 23 17.15 -3.81 6.61
C THR A 23 15.95 -3.26 7.38
N ILE A 24 15.25 -2.28 6.80
CA ILE A 24 14.03 -1.73 7.40
C ILE A 24 12.89 -2.76 7.37
N HIS A 25 12.82 -3.57 6.30
CA HIS A 25 11.82 -4.64 6.19
C HIS A 25 11.98 -5.69 7.29
N LEU A 26 13.20 -6.16 7.52
CA LEU A 26 13.52 -7.07 8.60
C LEU A 26 13.20 -6.43 9.95
N TRP A 27 13.58 -5.16 10.15
CA TRP A 27 13.29 -4.45 11.38
C TRP A 27 11.79 -4.38 11.68
N LEU A 28 10.94 -4.05 10.69
CA LEU A 28 9.48 -4.04 10.86
C LEU A 28 8.93 -5.42 11.23
N THR A 29 9.47 -6.48 10.60
CA THR A 29 9.08 -7.87 10.86
C THR A 29 9.39 -8.28 12.29
N GLU A 30 10.58 -7.91 12.80
CA GLU A 30 11.06 -8.33 14.12
C GLU A 30 10.58 -7.44 15.28
N ASN A 31 10.21 -6.18 15.00
CA ASN A 31 9.93 -5.17 16.04
C ASN A 31 8.45 -4.78 16.16
N GLY A 32 7.55 -5.75 15.93
CA GLY A 32 6.12 -5.58 16.23
C GLY A 32 5.29 -4.89 15.15
N TYR A 33 5.78 -4.83 13.91
CA TYR A 33 5.04 -4.35 12.74
C TYR A 33 4.98 -5.38 11.59
N PRO A 34 4.76 -6.69 11.86
CA PRO A 34 4.78 -7.73 10.82
C PRO A 34 3.70 -7.51 9.75
N GLU A 35 2.57 -6.90 10.10
CA GLU A 35 1.50 -6.56 9.15
C GLU A 35 1.90 -5.44 8.19
N ILE A 36 2.79 -4.53 8.60
CA ILE A 36 3.32 -3.47 7.72
C ILE A 36 4.36 -4.07 6.78
N ALA A 37 5.22 -4.96 7.30
CA ALA A 37 6.16 -5.72 6.47
C ALA A 37 5.43 -6.62 5.46
N ALA A 38 4.36 -7.29 5.88
CA ALA A 38 3.51 -8.08 5.00
C ALA A 38 2.77 -7.20 3.97
N PHE A 39 2.25 -6.04 4.35
CA PHE A 39 1.65 -5.09 3.41
C PHE A 39 2.66 -4.59 2.38
N SER A 40 3.90 -4.30 2.78
CA SER A 40 4.97 -3.99 1.82
C SER A 40 5.22 -5.13 0.85
N ASN A 41 5.19 -6.38 1.30
CA ASN A 41 5.40 -7.55 0.45
C ASN A 41 4.22 -7.78 -0.51
N ALA A 42 2.99 -7.60 -0.05
CA ALA A 42 1.78 -7.71 -0.86
C ALA A 42 1.79 -6.67 -2.00
N VAL A 43 2.08 -5.40 -1.68
CA VAL A 43 2.24 -4.33 -2.69
C VAL A 43 3.34 -4.64 -3.71
N ARG A 44 4.34 -5.44 -3.30
CA ARG A 44 5.44 -5.91 -4.16
C ARG A 44 5.12 -7.20 -4.93
N GLY A 45 3.89 -7.73 -4.83
CA GLY A 45 3.38 -8.89 -5.55
C GLY A 45 3.56 -10.24 -4.85
N SER A 46 3.72 -10.26 -3.51
CA SER A 46 3.85 -11.51 -2.76
C SER A 46 2.50 -12.14 -2.43
N SER A 47 2.15 -13.23 -3.12
CA SER A 47 0.91 -13.99 -2.88
C SER A 47 0.80 -14.55 -1.45
N ASP A 48 1.93 -14.89 -0.83
CA ASP A 48 1.95 -15.38 0.55
C ASP A 48 1.62 -14.26 1.54
N ALA A 49 2.13 -13.05 1.29
CA ALA A 49 1.82 -11.89 2.10
C ALA A 49 0.35 -11.46 1.94
N GLU A 50 -0.18 -11.50 0.71
CA GLU A 50 -1.61 -11.27 0.44
C GLU A 50 -2.49 -12.25 1.23
N GLN A 51 -2.17 -13.55 1.19
CA GLN A 51 -2.90 -14.57 1.96
C GLN A 51 -2.78 -14.39 3.47
N PHE A 52 -1.60 -14.01 3.95
CA PHE A 52 -1.38 -13.69 5.36
C PHE A 52 -2.25 -12.51 5.80
N LEU A 53 -2.26 -11.43 5.01
CA LEU A 53 -3.09 -10.26 5.29
C LEU A 53 -4.58 -10.56 5.20
N LEU A 54 -5.01 -11.39 4.24
CA LEU A 54 -6.42 -11.76 4.12
C LEU A 54 -6.93 -12.44 5.39
N LYS A 55 -6.07 -13.27 6.03
CA LYS A 55 -6.40 -13.98 7.28
C LYS A 55 -6.32 -13.11 8.53
N THR A 56 -5.34 -12.21 8.60
CA THR A 56 -5.00 -11.49 9.84
C THR A 56 -5.41 -10.01 9.83
N HIS A 57 -5.32 -9.36 8.66
CA HIS A 57 -5.49 -7.92 8.46
C HIS A 57 -6.30 -7.66 7.17
N PRO A 58 -7.57 -8.10 7.09
CA PRO A 58 -8.35 -8.08 5.85
C PRO A 58 -8.54 -6.68 5.27
N SER A 59 -8.48 -5.63 6.09
CA SER A 59 -8.51 -4.24 5.60
C SER A 59 -7.26 -3.87 4.78
N LEU A 60 -6.08 -4.38 5.13
CA LEU A 60 -4.83 -4.16 4.38
C LEU A 60 -4.82 -5.01 3.10
N ALA A 61 -5.29 -6.26 3.17
CA ALA A 61 -5.48 -7.08 1.97
C ALA A 61 -6.47 -6.44 0.98
N ALA A 62 -7.58 -5.89 1.48
CA ALA A 62 -8.55 -5.20 0.64
C ALA A 62 -7.99 -3.89 0.06
N LEU A 63 -7.14 -3.18 0.81
CA LEU A 63 -6.44 -1.99 0.31
C LEU A 63 -5.48 -2.34 -0.83
N ASP A 64 -4.63 -3.35 -0.63
CA ASP A 64 -3.68 -3.85 -1.63
C ASP A 64 -4.40 -4.25 -2.92
N ALA A 65 -5.42 -5.11 -2.80
CA ALA A 65 -6.23 -5.51 -3.96
C ALA A 65 -6.96 -4.33 -4.61
N ALA A 66 -7.40 -3.31 -3.85
CA ALA A 66 -8.03 -2.11 -4.42
C ALA A 66 -7.02 -1.22 -5.18
N ILE A 67 -5.76 -1.15 -4.71
CA ILE A 67 -4.64 -0.53 -5.44
C ILE A 67 -4.45 -1.27 -6.78
N ASP A 68 -4.59 -2.60 -6.78
CA ASP A 68 -4.60 -3.46 -7.97
C ASP A 68 -5.89 -3.45 -8.79
N ASN A 69 -6.77 -2.47 -8.56
CA ASN A 69 -8.02 -2.27 -9.30
C ASN A 69 -9.02 -3.44 -9.16
N ASN A 70 -8.95 -4.19 -8.06
CA ASN A 70 -9.94 -5.23 -7.75
C ASN A 70 -11.26 -4.60 -7.28
N LEU A 71 -12.30 -4.69 -8.11
CA LEU A 71 -13.62 -4.13 -7.82
C LEU A 71 -14.25 -4.71 -6.54
N LYS A 72 -14.08 -6.02 -6.29
CA LYS A 72 -14.66 -6.66 -5.10
C LYS A 72 -14.03 -6.09 -3.82
N ALA A 73 -12.70 -5.93 -3.81
CA ALA A 73 -11.99 -5.34 -2.70
C ALA A 73 -12.40 -3.87 -2.47
N TYR A 74 -12.49 -3.09 -3.56
CA TYR A 74 -12.96 -1.70 -3.50
C TYR A 74 -14.37 -1.57 -2.91
N LEU A 75 -15.31 -2.42 -3.36
CA LEU A 75 -16.67 -2.45 -2.82
C LEU A 75 -16.70 -2.93 -1.36
N TRP A 76 -15.82 -3.85 -0.97
CA TRP A 76 -15.66 -4.28 0.41
C TRP A 76 -15.21 -3.11 1.29
N LEU A 77 -14.21 -2.33 0.86
CA LEU A 77 -13.77 -1.11 1.59
C LEU A 77 -14.93 -0.12 1.76
N LYS A 78 -15.73 0.08 0.70
CA LYS A 78 -16.92 0.97 0.72
C LYS A 78 -17.97 0.47 1.71
N LYS A 79 -18.29 -0.83 1.68
CA LYS A 79 -19.25 -1.45 2.61
C LYS A 79 -18.82 -1.32 4.07
N ASN A 80 -17.51 -1.31 4.33
CA ASN A 80 -16.94 -1.17 5.67
C ASN A 80 -16.59 0.28 6.06
N ASN A 81 -17.02 1.28 5.27
CA ASN A 81 -16.77 2.70 5.51
C ASN A 81 -15.29 3.09 5.66
N LEU A 82 -14.39 2.37 4.98
CA LEU A 82 -12.95 2.64 4.99
C LEU A 82 -12.57 3.71 3.97
N ILE A 83 -13.12 4.91 4.15
CA ILE A 83 -13.01 6.03 3.19
C ILE A 83 -11.55 6.38 2.90
N LEU A 84 -10.70 6.45 3.92
CA LEU A 84 -9.29 6.78 3.70
C LEU A 84 -8.60 5.74 2.80
N TYR A 85 -8.89 4.45 2.95
CA TYR A 85 -8.29 3.40 2.13
C TYR A 85 -8.76 3.47 0.67
N ILE A 86 -10.02 3.84 0.46
CA ILE A 86 -10.56 4.09 -0.89
C ILE A 86 -9.82 5.25 -1.55
N ILE A 87 -9.72 6.39 -0.86
CA ILE A 87 -9.02 7.56 -1.35
C ILE A 87 -7.54 7.25 -1.59
N PHE A 88 -6.90 6.53 -0.66
CA PHE A 88 -5.50 6.18 -0.78
C PHE A 88 -5.24 5.22 -1.96
N ALA A 89 -6.09 4.22 -2.17
CA ALA A 89 -6.01 3.35 -3.35
C ALA A 89 -6.17 4.14 -4.66
N ASP A 90 -7.11 5.09 -4.68
CA ASP A 90 -7.32 5.97 -5.83
C ASP A 90 -6.13 6.91 -6.09
N ALA A 91 -5.49 7.43 -5.03
CA ALA A 91 -4.27 8.22 -5.14
C ALA A 91 -3.10 7.38 -5.69
N CYS A 92 -2.93 6.13 -5.21
CA CYS A 92 -1.92 5.19 -5.74
C CYS A 92 -2.13 4.90 -7.23
N ARG A 93 -3.36 5.01 -7.72
CA ARG A 93 -3.74 4.84 -9.12
C ARG A 93 -3.70 6.13 -9.93
N GLY A 94 -3.20 7.23 -9.35
CA GLY A 94 -3.01 8.51 -10.03
C GLY A 94 -4.29 9.34 -10.20
N LYS A 95 -5.37 9.08 -9.44
CA LYS A 95 -6.56 9.93 -9.51
C LYS A 95 -6.31 11.25 -8.79
N GLN A 96 -6.24 12.36 -9.55
CA GLN A 96 -5.93 13.68 -9.00
C GLN A 96 -6.88 14.11 -7.86
N GLN A 97 -8.18 13.86 -8.00
CA GLN A 97 -9.18 14.19 -6.97
C GLN A 97 -8.88 13.54 -5.61
N ALA A 98 -8.30 12.34 -5.61
CA ALA A 98 -7.93 11.64 -4.38
C ALA A 98 -6.71 12.29 -3.72
N THR A 99 -5.71 12.68 -4.51
CA THR A 99 -4.56 13.46 -4.04
C THR A 99 -4.99 14.81 -3.47
N ASP A 100 -5.90 15.51 -4.15
CA ASP A 100 -6.43 16.80 -3.70
C ASP A 100 -7.19 16.64 -2.37
N TRP A 101 -7.98 15.57 -2.23
CA TRP A 101 -8.66 15.25 -0.98
C TRP A 101 -7.65 15.02 0.16
N LEU A 102 -6.61 14.20 -0.06
CA LEU A 102 -5.58 13.96 0.94
C LEU A 102 -4.87 15.25 1.36
N LYS A 103 -4.57 16.12 0.39
CA LYS A 103 -3.94 17.42 0.62
C LYS A 103 -4.85 18.33 1.46
N SER A 104 -6.14 18.38 1.16
CA SER A 104 -7.12 19.15 1.93
C SER A 104 -7.27 18.69 3.39
N LYS A 105 -6.84 17.46 3.69
CA LYS A 105 -6.85 16.86 5.03
C LYS A 105 -5.48 16.88 5.71
N ASN A 106 -4.46 17.50 5.10
CA ASN A 106 -3.06 17.48 5.58
C ASN A 106 -2.52 16.06 5.79
N LEU A 107 -2.86 15.15 4.87
CA LEU A 107 -2.45 13.74 4.90
C LEU A 107 -1.25 13.50 3.96
N ASP A 108 -0.23 14.35 4.07
CA ASP A 108 0.93 14.37 3.15
C ASP A 108 1.69 13.04 3.10
N ILE A 109 1.74 12.31 4.21
CA ILE A 109 2.37 10.97 4.25
C ILE A 109 1.68 9.97 3.31
N PHE A 110 0.36 10.05 3.16
CA PHE A 110 -0.39 9.20 2.24
C PHE A 110 -0.19 9.64 0.78
N ILE A 111 -0.01 10.94 0.53
CA ILE A 111 0.38 11.43 -0.80
C ILE A 111 1.77 10.88 -1.17
N HIS A 112 2.72 10.97 -0.24
CA HIS A 112 4.07 10.46 -0.42
C HIS A 112 4.10 8.96 -0.71
N LEU A 113 3.41 8.17 0.12
CA LEU A 113 3.30 6.72 -0.07
C LEU A 113 2.61 6.35 -1.38
N ALA A 114 1.55 7.06 -1.76
CA ALA A 114 0.86 6.83 -3.03
C ALA A 114 1.82 7.04 -4.22
N GLY A 115 2.67 8.07 -4.14
CA GLY A 115 3.73 8.31 -5.12
C GLY A 115 4.75 7.18 -5.20
N ILE A 116 5.19 6.64 -4.06
CA ILE A 116 6.13 5.51 -4.00
C ILE A 116 5.50 4.25 -4.63
N ILE A 117 4.28 3.89 -4.21
CA ILE A 117 3.58 2.70 -4.71
C ILE A 117 3.35 2.80 -6.21
N ARG A 118 2.89 3.97 -6.67
CA ARG A 118 2.65 4.23 -8.09
C ARG A 118 3.95 4.08 -8.90
N TYR A 119 5.02 4.74 -8.46
CA TYR A 119 6.32 4.64 -9.10
C TYR A 119 6.80 3.19 -9.17
N TYR A 120 6.73 2.45 -8.07
CA TYR A 120 7.13 1.03 -8.04
C TYR A 120 6.37 0.21 -9.08
N ARG A 121 5.04 0.34 -9.13
CA ARG A 121 4.19 -0.43 -10.05
C ARG A 121 4.44 -0.06 -11.51
N GLU A 122 4.54 1.23 -11.82
CA GLU A 122 4.87 1.69 -13.18
C GLU A 122 6.20 1.10 -13.66
N ASN A 123 7.24 1.07 -12.81
CA ASN A 123 8.54 0.51 -13.16
C ASN A 123 8.55 -1.03 -13.24
N GLN A 124 7.72 -1.74 -12.47
CA GLN A 124 7.57 -3.20 -12.62
C GLN A 124 7.05 -3.60 -14.01
N TYR A 125 6.09 -2.85 -14.55
CA TYR A 125 5.61 -3.07 -15.92
C TYR A 125 6.73 -2.85 -16.93
N PHE A 126 7.56 -1.81 -16.77
CA PHE A 126 8.70 -1.56 -17.66
C PHE A 126 9.74 -2.68 -17.61
N ASP A 127 10.06 -3.24 -16.44
CA ASP A 127 11.01 -4.35 -16.31
C ASP A 127 10.48 -5.65 -16.94
N TYR A 128 9.18 -5.92 -16.86
CA TYR A 128 8.57 -7.07 -17.54
C TYR A 128 8.69 -6.96 -19.06
N HIS A 129 8.58 -5.75 -19.61
CA HIS A 129 8.76 -5.48 -21.04
C HIS A 129 10.23 -5.51 -21.53
N ARG A 130 11.23 -5.53 -20.63
CA ARG A 130 12.65 -5.65 -21.01
C ARG A 130 13.16 -7.09 -21.12
N LYS A 131 12.37 -8.12 -20.77
CA LYS A 131 12.81 -9.52 -20.79
C LYS A 131 12.67 -10.25 -22.13
N HIS A 132 12.63 -9.55 -23.27
CA HIS A 132 12.60 -10.20 -24.59
C HIS A 132 13.57 -9.50 -25.55
N PHE A 133 14.85 -9.87 -25.51
CA PHE A 133 15.77 -9.85 -26.65
C PHE A 133 16.84 -10.93 -26.45
#